data_AF-A0A7X7KFM6-F1
#
_entry.id   AF-A0A7X7KFM6-F1
#
_cell.length_a   1.000
_cell.length_b   1.000
_cell.length_c   1.000
_cell.angle_alpha   90.00
_cell.angle_beta   90.00
_cell.angle_gamma   90.00
#
_symmetry.space_group_name_H-M   'P 1'
#
loop_
_entity.id
_entity.type
_entity.pdbx_description
1 polymer ?
#
loop_
_entity_poly.entity_id
_entity_poly.type
_entity_poly.pdbx_seq_one_letter_code
_entity_poly.pdbx_strand_id
1 'polypeptide(L)'
;MDAEKAKKSPAKGHGRNGADAYAGAEKVEVRHETLQPGDPCPKCKKGTVYETVRPGVLVRLVGQAPISATVYELQKLRCNLCGVV
;
A
#
# COMPACT_ATOMS: atom_id res chain seq x y z
N MET A 1 -0.29 45.92 8.42
CA MET A 1 -0.70 45.15 9.62
C MET A 1 -1.29 43.86 9.09
N ASP A 2 -0.40 42.97 8.70
CA ASP A 2 -0.74 41.74 7.97
C ASP A 2 -1.15 40.68 8.99
N ALA A 3 -2.43 40.32 8.97
CA ALA A 3 -3.00 39.36 9.91
C ALA A 3 -2.44 37.96 9.63
N GLU A 4 -1.58 37.50 10.52
CA GLU A 4 -1.05 36.14 10.54
C GLU A 4 -2.19 35.14 10.66
N LYS A 5 -2.40 34.38 9.59
CA LYS A 5 -3.49 33.40 9.47
C LYS A 5 -3.19 32.21 10.39
N ALA A 6 -3.75 32.24 11.60
CA ALA A 6 -3.64 31.14 12.56
C ALA A 6 -4.09 29.81 11.93
N LYS A 7 -3.18 28.82 11.90
CA LYS A 7 -3.45 27.47 11.40
C LYS A 7 -4.47 26.80 12.33
N LYS A 8 -5.72 26.66 11.87
CA LYS A 8 -6.76 25.92 12.58
C LYS A 8 -6.34 24.46 12.75
N SER A 9 -6.42 23.95 13.98
CA SER A 9 -6.19 22.54 14.30
C SER A 9 -7.14 21.65 13.49
N PRO A 10 -6.65 20.52 12.93
CA PRO A 10 -7.51 19.63 12.14
C PRO A 10 -8.69 19.14 12.99
N ALA A 11 -9.88 19.12 12.39
CA ALA A 11 -11.10 18.65 13.04
C ALA A 11 -10.94 17.18 13.47
N LYS A 12 -11.42 16.84 14.67
CA LYS A 12 -11.36 15.47 15.21
C LYS A 12 -12.35 14.58 14.45
N GLY A 13 -11.86 13.47 13.90
CA GLY A 13 -12.68 12.37 13.40
C GLY A 13 -13.10 12.48 11.93
N HIS A 14 -12.21 12.05 11.04
CA HIS A 14 -12.58 11.53 9.72
C HIS A 14 -11.93 10.15 9.64
N GLY A 15 -12.62 9.11 9.17
CA GLY A 15 -12.17 7.72 9.13
C GLY A 15 -10.88 7.51 8.33
N ARG A 16 -9.76 7.96 8.90
CA ARG A 16 -8.39 7.93 8.38
C ARG A 16 -7.58 6.94 9.19
N ASN A 17 -8.18 5.79 9.49
CA ASN A 17 -7.45 4.69 10.08
C ASN A 17 -6.53 4.15 8.98
N GLY A 18 -5.22 4.34 9.16
CA GLY A 18 -4.23 3.67 8.33
C GLY A 18 -4.35 2.16 8.47
N ALA A 19 -3.77 1.39 7.54
CA ALA A 19 -3.82 -0.06 7.61
C ALA A 19 -3.28 -0.62 8.94
N ASP A 20 -2.28 0.04 9.52
CA ASP A 20 -1.69 -0.30 10.82
C ASP A 20 -2.66 -0.20 12.01
N ALA A 21 -3.75 0.57 11.87
CA ALA A 21 -4.78 0.67 12.90
C ALA A 21 -5.66 -0.59 12.99
N TYR A 22 -5.61 -1.48 11.99
CA TYR A 22 -6.36 -2.73 11.95
C TYR A 22 -5.50 -3.91 12.46
N ALA A 23 -4.91 -3.78 13.64
CA ALA A 23 -3.96 -4.77 14.19
C ALA A 23 -4.57 -6.17 14.42
N GLY A 24 -5.89 -6.27 14.62
CA GLY A 24 -6.61 -7.54 14.78
C GLY A 24 -7.12 -8.15 13.47
N ALA A 25 -6.82 -7.53 12.32
CA ALA A 25 -7.18 -8.04 11.01
C ALA A 25 -6.26 -9.19 10.59
N GLU A 26 -6.81 -10.12 9.82
CA GLU A 26 -6.01 -11.13 9.13
C GLU A 26 -5.10 -10.44 8.10
N LYS A 27 -3.82 -10.82 8.05
CA LYS A 27 -2.87 -10.30 7.06
C LYS A 27 -2.61 -11.34 5.98
N VAL A 28 -2.80 -10.96 4.73
CA VAL A 28 -2.60 -11.83 3.56
C VAL A 28 -1.60 -11.18 2.61
N GLU A 29 -0.45 -11.82 2.43
CA GLU A 29 0.53 -11.44 1.41
C GLU A 29 0.08 -11.96 0.03
N VAL A 30 -0.07 -11.06 -0.94
CA VAL A 30 -0.46 -11.40 -2.31
C VAL A 30 0.72 -11.12 -3.23
N ARG A 31 1.36 -12.19 -3.69
CA ARG A 31 2.47 -12.12 -4.67
C ARG A 31 1.95 -11.82 -6.07
N HIS A 32 2.80 -11.20 -6.88
CA HIS A 32 2.48 -10.98 -8.28
C HIS A 32 2.45 -12.32 -9.01
N GLU A 33 1.34 -12.65 -9.66
CA GLU A 33 1.08 -14.02 -10.18
C GLU A 33 2.08 -14.46 -11.24
N THR A 34 2.51 -13.51 -12.09
CA THR A 34 3.27 -13.79 -13.31
C THR A 34 4.70 -13.28 -13.31
N LEU A 35 5.08 -12.48 -12.31
CA LEU A 35 6.35 -11.76 -12.31
C LEU A 35 7.00 -11.88 -10.94
N GLN A 36 8.26 -12.24 -10.90
CA GLN A 36 9.02 -12.46 -9.68
C GLN A 36 10.21 -11.51 -9.59
N PRO A 37 10.67 -11.16 -8.38
CA PRO A 37 11.93 -10.45 -8.21
C PRO A 37 13.07 -11.24 -8.89
N GLY A 38 13.86 -10.56 -9.73
CA GLY A 38 14.90 -11.19 -10.55
C GLY A 38 14.50 -11.36 -12.02
N ASP A 39 13.22 -11.25 -12.37
CA ASP A 39 12.78 -11.36 -13.75
C ASP A 39 13.21 -10.14 -14.62
N PRO A 40 13.36 -10.34 -15.93
CA PRO A 40 13.56 -9.24 -16.86
C PRO A 40 12.30 -8.37 -16.92
N CYS A 41 12.48 -7.05 -16.86
CA CYS A 41 11.38 -6.10 -16.96
C CYS A 41 10.65 -6.26 -18.31
N PRO A 42 9.33 -6.48 -18.30
CA PRO A 42 8.58 -6.71 -19.54
C PRO A 42 8.57 -5.48 -20.47
N LYS A 43 8.75 -4.28 -19.91
CA LYS A 43 8.76 -3.02 -20.67
C LYS A 43 10.09 -2.77 -21.38
N CYS A 44 11.21 -2.77 -20.64
CA CYS A 44 12.50 -2.39 -21.21
C CYS A 44 13.36 -3.60 -21.63
N LYS A 45 13.04 -4.81 -21.16
CA LYS A 45 13.74 -6.09 -21.40
C LYS A 45 15.23 -6.12 -21.06
N LYS A 46 15.76 -5.02 -20.51
CA LYS A 46 17.18 -4.83 -20.16
C LYS A 46 17.40 -4.77 -18.66
N GLY A 47 16.40 -4.28 -17.92
CA GLY A 47 16.48 -4.12 -16.48
C GLY A 47 15.87 -5.31 -15.76
N THR A 48 16.29 -5.51 -14.51
CA THR A 48 15.76 -6.53 -13.62
C THR A 48 14.71 -5.91 -12.71
N VAL A 49 13.65 -6.65 -12.46
CA VAL A 49 12.59 -6.23 -11.53
C VAL A 49 12.94 -6.67 -10.11
N TYR A 50 12.75 -5.76 -9.15
CA TYR A 50 13.02 -5.99 -7.74
C TYR A 50 11.78 -5.68 -6.93
N GLU A 51 11.67 -6.34 -5.78
CA GLU A 51 10.62 -6.04 -4.82
C GLU A 51 10.84 -4.69 -4.15
N THR A 52 9.74 -3.94 -4.01
CA THR A 52 9.73 -2.66 -3.34
C THR A 52 9.51 -2.87 -1.85
N VAL A 53 10.31 -2.19 -1.01
CA VAL A 53 10.24 -2.27 0.47
C VAL A 53 8.83 -1.97 1.02
N ARG A 54 8.07 -1.13 0.33
CA ARG A 54 6.69 -0.80 0.72
C ARG A 54 5.71 -1.54 -0.19
N PRO A 55 5.01 -2.58 0.30
CA PRO A 55 3.94 -3.22 -0.46
C PRO A 55 2.77 -2.25 -0.68
N GLY A 56 1.90 -2.59 -1.63
CA GLY A 56 0.57 -2.00 -1.69
C GLY A 56 -0.29 -2.56 -0.58
N VAL A 57 -1.04 -1.74 0.15
CA VAL A 57 -1.87 -2.23 1.25
C VAL A 57 -3.33 -1.94 0.95
N LEU A 58 -4.18 -2.97 1.05
CA LEU A 58 -5.62 -2.89 0.86
C LEU A 58 -6.32 -3.47 2.09
N VAL A 59 -7.12 -2.66 2.78
CA VAL A 59 -7.94 -3.12 3.91
C VAL A 59 -9.34 -3.46 3.42
N ARG A 60 -9.77 -4.70 3.62
CA ARG A 60 -11.13 -5.16 3.32
C ARG A 60 -11.88 -5.43 4.61
N LEU A 61 -13.01 -4.76 4.78
CA LEU A 61 -13.93 -4.98 5.89
C LEU A 61 -15.13 -5.79 5.39
N VAL A 62 -15.52 -6.83 6.13
CA VAL A 62 -16.72 -7.63 5.84
C VAL A 62 -17.75 -7.35 6.92
N GLY A 63 -18.90 -6.84 6.48
CA GLY A 63 -20.05 -6.54 7.34
C GLY A 63 -20.73 -7.83 7.80
N GLN A 64 -20.19 -8.43 8.86
CA GLN A 64 -20.79 -9.54 9.61
C GLN A 64 -20.73 -9.23 11.11
N ALA A 65 -21.40 -10.03 11.94
CA ALA A 65 -21.35 -9.89 13.38
C ALA A 65 -20.55 -11.07 13.98
N PRO A 66 -19.42 -10.82 14.66
CA PRO A 66 -18.64 -9.57 14.74
C PRO A 66 -18.01 -9.16 13.39
N ILE A 67 -17.70 -7.87 13.21
CA ILE A 67 -17.05 -7.38 11.98
C ILE A 67 -15.70 -8.06 11.78
N SER A 68 -15.40 -8.49 10.56
CA SER A 68 -14.07 -8.99 10.22
C SER A 68 -13.33 -8.04 9.29
N ALA A 69 -12.01 -8.06 9.41
CA ALA A 69 -11.11 -7.24 8.61
C ALA A 69 -9.97 -8.13 8.08
N THR A 70 -9.60 -7.89 6.82
CA THR A 70 -8.44 -8.51 6.18
C THR A 70 -7.58 -7.42 5.55
N VAL A 71 -6.30 -7.40 5.87
CA VAL A 71 -5.28 -6.52 5.31
C VAL A 71 -4.52 -7.32 4.25
N TYR A 72 -4.69 -6.94 2.99
CA TYR A 72 -3.95 -7.52 1.87
C TYR A 72 -2.69 -6.69 1.62
N GLU A 73 -1.53 -7.35 1.71
CA GLU A 73 -0.23 -6.79 1.37
C GLU A 73 0.13 -7.26 -0.05
N LEU A 74 -0.12 -6.39 -1.01
CA LEU A 74 0.12 -6.61 -2.43
C LEU A 74 1.59 -6.37 -2.75
N GLN A 75 2.25 -7.40 -3.28
CA GLN A 75 3.63 -7.30 -3.75
C GLN A 75 3.75 -6.20 -4.81
N LYS A 76 4.69 -5.29 -4.60
CA LYS A 76 5.06 -4.26 -5.57
C LYS A 76 6.44 -4.53 -6.11
N LEU A 77 6.53 -4.68 -7.42
CA LEU A 77 7.79 -4.82 -8.12
C LEU A 77 8.17 -3.48 -8.75
N ARG A 78 9.46 -3.26 -8.98
CA ARG A 78 10.00 -2.08 -9.66
C ARG A 78 11.26 -2.45 -10.44
N CYS A 79 11.33 -1.99 -11.68
CA CYS A 79 12.52 -2.18 -12.51
C CYS A 79 13.63 -1.23 -12.06
N ASN A 80 14.86 -1.74 -11.95
CA ASN A 80 16.03 -0.92 -11.64
C ASN A 80 16.35 0.14 -12.70
N LEU A 81 16.08 -0.12 -13.99
CA LEU A 81 16.43 0.79 -15.08
C LEU A 81 15.32 1.80 -15.40
N CYS A 82 14.13 1.33 -15.76
CA CYS A 82 13.06 2.22 -16.22
C CYS A 82 12.10 2.63 -15.10
N GLY A 83 12.22 2.04 -13.91
CA GLY A 83 11.32 2.33 -12.78
C GLY A 83 9.89 1.84 -12.96
N VAL A 84 9.58 1.16 -14.07
CA VAL A 84 8.24 0.63 -14.38
C VAL A 84 8.19 -0.85 -14.11
N VAL A 85 7.27 -1.26 -13.25
CA VAL A 85 6.63 -2.58 -13.18
C VAL A 85 5.24 -2.36 -12.61
#